data_AF-A0A2R7IW56-F1
#
_entry.id   AF-A0A2R7IW56-F1
#
_cell.length_a   1.000
_cell.length_b   1.000
_cell.length_c   1.000
_cell.angle_alpha   90.00
_cell.angle_beta   90.00
_cell.angle_gamma   90.00
#
_symmetry.space_group_name_H-M   'P 1'
#
loop_
_entity.id
_entity.type
_entity.pdbx_description
1 polymer ?
#
loop_
_entity_poly.entity_id
_entity_poly.type
_entity_poly.pdbx_seq_one_letter_code
_entity_poly.pdbx_strand_id
1 'polypeptide(L)'
;MTLLLAGCGGAPRVVTFHAEDNPAKLSDWGLFTRTAGRLAPHEGMVTYELNTPLFSDYAQKWRTIWMPKGVQAKYDPDKWFDFPVGTIITKTFYYSTPVGAAVPQASGEVLKVTPAAYQTGVTGLDLSHVRLMETRLLVKRASGWVALPYVWNADGSDATLERTGAEVPLTLVDGARRDAFSYTVPNQNQCAGCHVQDYRTRAVNPIGLKARHLDRVFPGEGGEINQLRRLVALGYLTGVPGQAPPANANWQDEKAGTVAQARAYLDINCSHCHNRVGAARTSGLWLDAQTVDQRILGLCKP
;
A
#
# COMPACT_ATOMS: atom_id res chain seq x y z
N MET A 1 50.71 2.28 -4.84
CA MET A 1 49.51 1.50 -5.18
C MET A 1 48.57 1.60 -3.99
N THR A 2 47.68 2.58 -4.01
CA THR A 2 46.79 2.92 -2.89
C THR A 2 45.60 1.96 -2.92
N LEU A 3 45.55 1.04 -1.98
CA LEU A 3 44.48 0.05 -1.85
C LEU A 3 43.24 0.76 -1.24
N LEU A 4 42.26 1.07 -2.07
CA LEU A 4 40.92 1.48 -1.63
C LEU A 4 40.18 0.24 -1.13
N LEU A 5 40.03 0.12 0.19
CA LEU A 5 39.12 -0.82 0.82
C LEU A 5 37.68 -0.33 0.55
N ALA A 6 37.04 -0.91 -0.46
CA ALA A 6 35.59 -0.82 -0.63
C ALA A 6 34.95 -1.61 0.51
N GLY A 7 34.52 -0.91 1.56
CA GLY A 7 33.69 -1.50 2.60
C GLY A 7 32.35 -1.90 2.01
N CYS A 8 32.01 -3.19 2.06
CA CYS A 8 30.68 -3.68 1.78
C CYS A 8 29.70 -3.00 2.76
N GLY A 9 28.96 -1.99 2.30
CA GLY A 9 27.94 -1.33 3.09
C GLY A 9 26.83 -2.32 3.45
N GLY A 10 26.76 -2.72 4.71
CA GLY A 10 25.63 -3.49 5.23
C GLY A 10 24.37 -2.62 5.24
N ALA A 11 23.21 -3.24 5.05
CA ALA A 11 21.92 -2.55 5.13
C ALA A 11 21.80 -1.77 6.47
N PRO A 12 21.21 -0.56 6.47
CA PRO A 12 21.00 0.22 7.67
C PRO A 12 20.27 -0.60 8.74
N ARG A 13 20.77 -0.54 9.98
CA ARG A 13 20.14 -1.22 11.15
C ARG A 13 18.97 -0.45 11.76
N VAL A 14 18.54 0.63 11.11
CA VAL A 14 17.41 1.48 11.49
C VAL A 14 16.84 2.13 10.24
N VAL A 15 15.55 2.50 10.28
CA VAL A 15 14.93 3.29 9.22
C VAL A 15 15.67 4.62 9.06
N THR A 16 16.06 4.94 7.84
CA THR A 16 16.73 6.19 7.45
C THR A 16 15.79 7.02 6.61
N PHE A 17 15.47 8.23 7.08
CA PHE A 17 14.65 9.18 6.34
C PHE A 17 15.51 10.05 5.41
N HIS A 18 15.30 9.90 4.11
CA HIS A 18 15.97 10.69 3.08
C HIS A 18 15.14 11.92 2.70
N ALA A 19 15.53 13.07 3.28
CA ALA A 19 14.76 14.30 3.22
C ALA A 19 14.74 14.94 1.83
N GLU A 20 15.80 14.75 1.04
CA GLU A 20 16.00 15.45 -0.24
C GLU A 20 16.29 14.48 -1.40
N ASP A 21 17.07 13.44 -1.15
CA ASP A 21 17.53 12.49 -2.15
C ASP A 21 16.62 11.26 -2.27
N ASN A 22 16.75 10.54 -3.37
CA ASN A 22 16.01 9.30 -3.61
C ASN A 22 17.04 8.17 -3.79
N PRO A 23 17.30 7.37 -2.75
CA PRO A 23 18.24 6.27 -2.81
C PRO A 23 17.94 5.34 -4.00
N ALA A 24 19.01 4.83 -4.63
CA ALA A 24 18.86 3.90 -5.73
C ALA A 24 18.33 2.55 -5.26
N LYS A 25 18.68 2.13 -4.04
CA LYS A 25 18.27 0.86 -3.44
C LYS A 25 17.21 1.04 -2.37
N LEU A 26 16.29 0.08 -2.29
CA LEU A 26 15.27 0.06 -1.23
C LEU A 26 15.92 -0.21 0.13
N SER A 27 16.97 -1.05 0.16
CA SER A 27 17.74 -1.35 1.36
C SER A 27 18.34 -0.11 2.03
N ASP A 28 18.71 0.93 1.27
CA ASP A 28 19.25 2.20 1.79
C ASP A 28 18.27 2.97 2.70
N TRP A 29 16.98 2.64 2.67
CA TRP A 29 15.98 3.21 3.58
C TRP A 29 15.94 2.51 4.94
N GLY A 30 16.50 1.30 5.08
CA GLY A 30 16.45 0.51 6.32
C GLY A 30 15.04 0.09 6.75
N LEU A 31 14.08 0.02 5.82
CA LEU A 31 12.67 -0.27 6.11
C LEU A 31 12.42 -1.75 6.46
N PHE A 32 13.21 -2.65 5.91
CA PHE A 32 12.99 -4.07 6.06
C PHE A 32 14.29 -4.79 6.40
N THR A 33 14.17 -5.86 7.18
CA THR A 33 15.22 -6.84 7.38
C THR A 33 14.92 -8.08 6.56
N ARG A 34 15.95 -8.75 6.07
CA ARG A 34 15.81 -10.02 5.35
C ARG A 34 16.65 -11.09 6.01
N THR A 35 15.99 -12.03 6.67
CA THR A 35 16.66 -13.11 7.42
C THR A 35 15.91 -14.41 7.21
N ALA A 36 16.62 -15.50 6.94
CA ALA A 36 16.05 -16.85 6.83
C ALA A 36 14.83 -16.95 5.89
N GLY A 37 14.89 -16.30 4.72
CA GLY A 37 13.79 -16.33 3.75
C GLY A 37 12.56 -15.51 4.14
N ARG A 38 12.67 -14.61 5.13
CA ARG A 38 11.60 -13.70 5.53
C ARG A 38 12.01 -12.24 5.33
N LEU A 39 11.11 -11.43 4.79
CA LEU A 39 11.22 -9.97 4.72
C LEU A 39 10.37 -9.36 5.85
N ALA A 40 11.00 -8.86 6.90
CA ALA A 40 10.32 -8.38 8.11
C ALA A 40 10.40 -6.86 8.26
N PRO A 41 9.36 -6.20 8.79
CA PRO A 41 9.37 -4.76 9.05
C PRO A 41 10.43 -4.42 10.09
N HIS A 42 11.11 -3.28 9.91
CA HIS A 42 12.00 -2.77 10.95
C HIS A 42 11.21 -2.30 12.19
N GLU A 43 11.87 -2.22 13.36
CA GLU A 43 11.29 -1.65 14.58
C GLU A 43 10.65 -0.27 14.31
N GLY A 44 9.44 -0.07 14.85
CA GLY A 44 8.64 1.15 14.66
C GLY A 44 7.81 1.14 13.38
N MET A 45 7.98 0.19 12.48
CA MET A 45 7.08 0.05 11.32
C MET A 45 5.82 -0.71 11.71
N VAL A 46 4.67 -0.16 11.33
CA VAL A 46 3.36 -0.72 11.67
C VAL A 46 2.71 -1.28 10.42
N THR A 47 2.48 -2.59 10.39
CA THR A 47 1.67 -3.24 9.36
C THR A 47 0.20 -2.89 9.55
N TYR A 48 -0.49 -2.59 8.44
CA TYR A 48 -1.93 -2.32 8.43
C TYR A 48 -2.62 -2.94 7.21
N GLU A 49 -3.92 -3.14 7.32
CA GLU A 49 -4.77 -3.61 6.22
C GLU A 49 -6.03 -2.74 6.06
N LEU A 50 -6.61 -2.75 4.87
CA LEU A 50 -7.84 -2.04 4.58
C LEU A 50 -9.08 -2.94 4.76
N ASN A 51 -10.22 -2.36 5.11
CA ASN A 51 -11.51 -3.07 5.11
C ASN A 51 -11.79 -3.66 3.72
N THR A 52 -11.64 -2.84 2.67
CA THR A 52 -11.67 -3.26 1.27
C THR A 52 -10.43 -2.69 0.56
N PRO A 53 -9.55 -3.53 -0.01
CA PRO A 53 -8.34 -3.06 -0.67
C PRO A 53 -8.61 -2.61 -2.11
N LEU A 54 -7.79 -1.67 -2.60
CA LEU A 54 -7.68 -1.39 -4.04
C LEU A 54 -7.40 -2.69 -4.81
N PHE A 55 -8.05 -2.94 -5.95
CA PHE A 55 -7.70 -4.06 -6.84
C PHE A 55 -6.39 -3.78 -7.59
N SER A 56 -5.63 -4.83 -7.89
CA SER A 56 -4.35 -4.73 -8.60
C SER A 56 -3.99 -6.05 -9.26
N ASP A 57 -4.86 -6.55 -10.14
CA ASP A 57 -4.65 -7.77 -10.94
C ASP A 57 -4.23 -8.96 -10.10
N TYR A 58 -4.96 -9.16 -8.99
CA TYR A 58 -4.73 -10.21 -7.99
C TYR A 58 -3.40 -10.14 -7.22
N ALA A 59 -2.55 -9.14 -7.46
CA ALA A 59 -1.37 -8.92 -6.63
C ALA A 59 -1.78 -8.67 -5.18
N GLN A 60 -1.20 -9.45 -4.27
CA GLN A 60 -1.31 -9.25 -2.84
C GLN A 60 -0.48 -8.02 -2.44
N LYS A 61 -0.88 -7.38 -1.34
CA LYS A 61 -0.23 -6.15 -0.86
C LYS A 61 0.06 -6.27 0.61
N TRP A 62 1.32 -6.10 0.96
CA TRP A 62 1.74 -5.85 2.32
C TRP A 62 1.98 -4.35 2.50
N ARG A 63 1.32 -3.74 3.48
CA ARG A 63 1.39 -2.30 3.71
C ARG A 63 1.93 -2.01 5.09
N THR A 64 2.82 -1.03 5.16
CA THR A 64 3.37 -0.57 6.44
C THR A 64 3.44 0.94 6.47
N ILE A 65 3.47 1.49 7.68
CA ILE A 65 3.75 2.89 7.93
C ILE A 65 4.87 3.03 8.96
N TRP A 66 5.75 3.99 8.73
CA TRP A 66 6.75 4.43 9.69
C TRP A 66 6.62 5.94 9.89
N MET A 67 6.76 6.40 11.14
CA MET A 67 6.90 7.82 11.46
C MET A 67 8.05 8.03 12.44
N PRO A 68 8.70 9.21 12.39
CA PRO A 68 9.68 9.57 13.40
C PRO A 68 9.08 9.50 14.81
N LYS A 69 9.88 9.13 15.81
CA LYS A 69 9.44 9.12 17.21
C LYS A 69 9.04 10.53 17.65
N GLY A 70 7.95 10.63 18.42
CA GLY A 70 7.49 11.89 19.00
C GLY A 70 6.65 12.79 18.10
N VAL A 71 6.39 12.39 16.84
CA VAL A 71 5.43 13.08 15.97
C VAL A 71 4.20 12.22 15.70
N GLN A 72 3.06 12.85 15.48
CA GLN A 72 1.76 12.20 15.32
C GLN A 72 1.05 12.74 14.09
N ALA A 73 0.38 11.85 13.37
CA ALA A 73 -0.62 12.25 12.38
C ALA A 73 -1.90 12.72 13.09
N LYS A 74 -2.60 13.69 12.52
CA LYS A 74 -3.92 14.10 13.01
C LYS A 74 -5.01 13.36 12.25
N TYR A 75 -5.98 12.85 13.00
CA TYR A 75 -7.18 12.24 12.45
C TYR A 75 -7.95 13.21 11.55
N ASP A 76 -8.47 12.70 10.44
CA ASP A 76 -9.44 13.36 9.58
C ASP A 76 -10.56 12.33 9.28
N PRO A 77 -11.84 12.67 9.48
CA PRO A 77 -12.94 11.74 9.28
C PRO A 77 -13.19 11.41 7.80
N ASP A 78 -12.84 12.32 6.90
CA ASP A 78 -13.28 12.29 5.51
C ASP A 78 -12.13 12.04 4.52
N LYS A 79 -10.94 12.52 4.86
CA LYS A 79 -9.74 12.49 4.03
C LYS A 79 -8.71 11.54 4.61
N TRP A 80 -7.51 11.57 4.02
CA TRP A 80 -6.34 10.93 4.61
C TRP A 80 -5.94 11.66 5.89
N PHE A 81 -5.28 10.96 6.82
CA PHE A 81 -4.75 11.62 8.02
C PHE A 81 -3.73 12.71 7.66
N ASP A 82 -3.66 13.75 8.48
CA ASP A 82 -2.66 14.81 8.34
C ASP A 82 -1.31 14.30 8.88
N PHE A 83 -0.52 13.71 8.00
CA PHE A 83 0.77 13.09 8.34
C PHE A 83 1.90 14.12 8.47
N PRO A 84 2.75 14.02 9.50
CA PRO A 84 3.91 14.89 9.68
C PRO A 84 5.00 14.60 8.64
N VAL A 85 5.87 15.61 8.41
CA VAL A 85 7.13 15.43 7.68
C VAL A 85 7.95 14.33 8.34
N GLY A 86 8.57 13.47 7.53
CA GLY A 86 9.28 12.27 7.98
C GLY A 86 8.48 10.97 7.80
N THR A 87 7.17 11.04 7.55
CA THR A 87 6.33 9.84 7.38
C THR A 87 6.71 9.06 6.13
N ILE A 88 6.85 7.73 6.25
CA ILE A 88 7.05 6.82 5.12
C ILE A 88 5.91 5.79 5.13
N ILE A 89 5.13 5.73 4.05
CA ILE A 89 4.12 4.69 3.82
C ILE A 89 4.66 3.77 2.74
N THR A 90 4.63 2.47 2.99
CA THR A 90 5.10 1.46 2.03
C THR A 90 3.96 0.57 1.59
N LYS A 91 4.07 0.08 0.36
CA LYS A 91 3.20 -0.96 -0.17
C LYS A 91 4.04 -1.90 -1.04
N THR A 92 4.28 -3.09 -0.53
CA THR A 92 4.98 -4.17 -1.23
C THR A 92 3.96 -5.05 -1.94
N PHE A 93 4.05 -5.12 -3.26
CA PHE A 93 3.23 -5.96 -4.11
C PHE A 93 3.93 -7.27 -4.40
N TYR A 94 3.18 -8.35 -4.33
CA TYR A 94 3.70 -9.68 -4.53
C TYR A 94 2.61 -10.64 -5.00
N TYR A 95 3.04 -11.80 -5.48
CA TYR A 95 2.15 -12.92 -5.75
C TYR A 95 2.61 -14.17 -5.01
N SER A 96 1.66 -14.98 -4.57
CA SER A 96 1.93 -16.36 -4.19
C SER A 96 2.35 -17.17 -5.43
N THR A 97 3.33 -18.04 -5.28
CA THR A 97 3.80 -18.95 -6.34
C THR A 97 3.26 -20.36 -6.11
N PRO A 98 3.17 -21.21 -7.15
CA PRO A 98 2.91 -22.63 -6.97
C PRO A 98 3.91 -23.26 -5.98
N VAL A 99 3.45 -24.24 -5.19
CA VAL A 99 4.29 -24.93 -4.18
C VAL A 99 5.54 -25.58 -4.81
N GLY A 100 5.44 -26.06 -6.05
CA GLY A 100 6.55 -26.66 -6.80
C GLY A 100 7.52 -25.67 -7.46
N ALA A 101 7.37 -24.36 -7.27
CA ALA A 101 8.29 -23.38 -7.84
C ALA A 101 9.68 -23.49 -7.19
N ALA A 102 10.68 -23.92 -7.97
CA ALA A 102 12.05 -24.11 -7.46
C ALA A 102 12.70 -22.82 -6.94
N VAL A 103 12.42 -21.69 -7.60
CA VAL A 103 12.87 -20.35 -7.19
C VAL A 103 11.68 -19.39 -7.24
N PRO A 104 10.94 -19.22 -6.12
CA PRO A 104 9.73 -18.38 -6.08
C PRO A 104 9.93 -16.98 -6.67
N GLN A 105 11.04 -16.31 -6.33
CA GLN A 105 11.34 -14.95 -6.79
C GLN A 105 11.53 -14.83 -8.32
N ALA A 106 11.90 -15.92 -8.99
CA ALA A 106 12.05 -15.98 -10.44
C ALA A 106 10.89 -16.70 -11.15
N SER A 107 9.86 -17.12 -10.42
CA SER A 107 8.76 -17.94 -10.98
C SER A 107 7.94 -17.15 -11.99
N GLY A 108 7.95 -17.57 -13.27
CA GLY A 108 7.08 -17.04 -14.31
C GLY A 108 5.59 -17.34 -14.09
N GLU A 109 5.28 -18.31 -13.24
CA GLU A 109 3.91 -18.66 -12.86
C GLU A 109 3.56 -18.12 -11.47
N VAL A 110 2.40 -17.50 -11.36
CA VAL A 110 1.88 -16.91 -10.11
C VAL A 110 0.43 -17.29 -9.89
N LEU A 111 0.05 -17.52 -8.64
CA LEU A 111 -1.29 -17.96 -8.29
C LEU A 111 -2.28 -16.80 -8.35
N LYS A 112 -3.45 -17.05 -8.94
CA LYS A 112 -4.64 -16.23 -8.78
C LYS A 112 -5.23 -16.49 -7.41
N VAL A 113 -4.90 -15.62 -6.47
CA VAL A 113 -5.40 -15.71 -5.10
C VAL A 113 -6.31 -14.52 -4.81
N THR A 114 -7.43 -14.80 -4.16
CA THR A 114 -8.15 -13.74 -3.46
C THR A 114 -7.44 -13.48 -2.14
N PRO A 115 -7.52 -12.26 -1.57
CA PRO A 115 -6.90 -11.97 -0.28
C PRO A 115 -7.50 -12.75 0.92
N ALA A 116 -8.22 -13.87 0.74
CA ALA A 116 -8.49 -14.77 1.85
C ALA A 116 -7.28 -15.66 2.21
N ALA A 117 -6.32 -15.85 1.28
CA ALA A 117 -5.23 -16.83 1.42
C ALA A 117 -3.82 -16.20 1.51
N TYR A 118 -3.70 -14.95 1.96
CA TYR A 118 -2.41 -14.23 2.05
C TYR A 118 -1.96 -13.99 3.48
N GLN A 119 -0.65 -13.86 3.65
CA GLN A 119 -0.01 -13.59 4.94
C GLN A 119 -0.39 -12.21 5.46
N THR A 120 -0.61 -12.08 6.77
CA THR A 120 -0.96 -10.78 7.38
C THR A 120 0.17 -9.76 7.27
N GLY A 121 1.42 -10.23 7.20
CA GLY A 121 2.62 -9.38 7.14
C GLY A 121 2.96 -8.71 8.48
N VAL A 122 2.26 -9.02 9.57
CA VAL A 122 2.53 -8.43 10.90
C VAL A 122 3.96 -8.72 11.35
N THR A 123 4.43 -9.95 11.13
CA THR A 123 5.81 -10.39 11.42
C THR A 123 6.69 -10.43 10.17
N GLY A 124 6.24 -9.82 9.07
CA GLY A 124 6.87 -9.90 7.76
C GLY A 124 6.26 -10.91 6.81
N LEU A 125 6.83 -10.96 5.60
CA LEU A 125 6.47 -11.89 4.55
C LEU A 125 7.44 -13.06 4.50
N ASP A 126 6.91 -14.27 4.66
CA ASP A 126 7.58 -15.51 4.29
C ASP A 126 7.72 -15.59 2.77
N LEU A 127 8.97 -15.68 2.29
CA LEU A 127 9.31 -15.66 0.87
C LEU A 127 9.38 -17.05 0.23
N SER A 128 9.13 -18.12 0.98
CA SER A 128 9.20 -19.51 0.50
C SER A 128 8.26 -19.81 -0.67
N HIS A 129 7.13 -19.12 -0.77
CA HIS A 129 6.15 -19.27 -1.84
C HIS A 129 5.63 -17.92 -2.34
N VAL A 130 6.50 -16.91 -2.35
CA VAL A 130 6.16 -15.56 -2.76
C VAL A 130 7.15 -15.08 -3.82
N ARG A 131 6.63 -14.42 -4.85
CA ARG A 131 7.39 -13.60 -5.78
C ARG A 131 7.15 -12.13 -5.47
N LEU A 132 8.19 -11.43 -5.03
CA LEU A 132 8.12 -9.98 -4.83
C LEU A 132 8.16 -9.29 -6.20
N MET A 133 7.32 -8.27 -6.39
CA MET A 133 7.24 -7.53 -7.64
C MET A 133 7.84 -6.13 -7.48
N GLU A 134 7.23 -5.34 -6.59
CA GLU A 134 7.67 -3.98 -6.32
C GLU A 134 7.35 -3.57 -4.87
N THR A 135 8.05 -2.55 -4.39
CA THR A 135 7.66 -1.79 -3.21
C THR A 135 7.52 -0.33 -3.60
N ARG A 136 6.32 0.23 -3.41
CA ARG A 136 6.06 1.66 -3.61
C ARG A 136 6.15 2.38 -2.27
N LEU A 137 6.93 3.45 -2.24
CA LEU A 137 7.01 4.37 -1.10
C LEU A 137 6.20 5.63 -1.40
N LEU A 138 5.47 6.11 -0.41
CA LEU A 138 5.06 7.50 -0.28
C LEU A 138 5.85 8.12 0.87
N VAL A 139 6.64 9.15 0.58
CA VAL A 139 7.53 9.80 1.53
C VAL A 139 7.06 11.23 1.76
N LYS A 140 6.69 11.58 3.00
CA LYS A 140 6.22 12.91 3.38
C LYS A 140 7.40 13.82 3.68
N ARG A 141 7.78 14.65 2.72
CA ARG A 141 8.81 15.70 2.85
C ARG A 141 8.19 17.04 3.17
N ALA A 142 9.03 18.02 3.49
CA ALA A 142 8.61 19.41 3.69
C ALA A 142 7.90 19.97 2.44
N SER A 143 8.35 19.58 1.24
CA SER A 143 7.75 19.97 -0.04
C SER A 143 6.47 19.23 -0.40
N GLY A 144 6.07 18.19 0.36
CA GLY A 144 4.90 17.37 0.06
C GLY A 144 5.21 15.88 -0.02
N TRP A 145 4.28 15.11 -0.56
CA TRP A 145 4.45 13.68 -0.76
C TRP A 145 5.22 13.37 -2.04
N VAL A 146 6.20 12.48 -1.93
CA VAL A 146 6.95 11.95 -3.08
C VAL A 146 6.65 10.46 -3.22
N ALA A 147 6.24 10.05 -4.42
CA ALA A 147 6.01 8.64 -4.76
C ALA A 147 7.27 8.04 -5.42
N LEU A 148 7.73 6.90 -4.91
CA LEU A 148 8.95 6.22 -5.35
C LEU A 148 8.68 4.71 -5.51
N PRO A 149 8.53 4.20 -6.74
CA PRO A 149 8.41 2.76 -6.98
C PRO A 149 9.81 2.10 -7.05
N TYR A 150 9.98 0.98 -6.34
CA TYR A 150 11.18 0.15 -6.40
C TYR A 150 10.82 -1.24 -6.92
N VAL A 151 11.53 -1.74 -7.91
CA VAL A 151 11.30 -3.07 -8.51
C VAL A 151 12.29 -4.07 -7.91
N TRP A 152 11.77 -5.18 -7.41
CA TRP A 152 12.57 -6.25 -6.81
C TRP A 152 13.36 -7.01 -7.88
N ASN A 153 14.60 -7.38 -7.57
CA ASN A 153 15.43 -8.21 -8.43
C ASN A 153 15.00 -9.69 -8.38
N ALA A 154 15.45 -10.48 -9.36
CA ALA A 154 15.04 -11.88 -9.53
C ALA A 154 15.45 -12.82 -8.38
N ASP A 155 16.44 -12.43 -7.57
CA ASP A 155 16.86 -13.18 -6.37
C ASP A 155 16.15 -12.70 -5.07
N GLY A 156 15.33 -11.66 -5.18
CA GLY A 156 14.59 -11.03 -4.10
C GLY A 156 15.46 -10.48 -2.96
N SER A 157 16.73 -10.15 -3.24
CA SER A 157 17.66 -9.60 -2.26
C SER A 157 17.48 -8.12 -2.01
N ASP A 158 17.06 -7.34 -3.02
CA ASP A 158 16.84 -5.90 -2.92
C ASP A 158 15.90 -5.42 -4.04
N ALA A 159 15.50 -4.15 -3.98
CA ALA A 159 14.75 -3.48 -5.03
C ALA A 159 15.45 -2.19 -5.47
N THR A 160 15.34 -1.87 -6.76
CA THR A 160 15.96 -0.68 -7.35
C THR A 160 14.89 0.33 -7.75
N LEU A 161 15.14 1.62 -7.50
CA LEU A 161 14.25 2.72 -7.86
C LEU A 161 14.00 2.72 -9.38
N GLU A 162 12.74 2.57 -9.78
CA GLU A 162 12.35 2.45 -11.19
C GLU A 162 11.50 3.65 -11.63
N ARG A 163 12.10 4.61 -12.32
CA ARG A 163 11.39 5.87 -12.66
C ARG A 163 10.58 5.77 -13.94
N THR A 164 10.97 4.88 -14.84
CA THR A 164 10.38 4.70 -16.18
C THR A 164 9.27 3.67 -16.20
N GLY A 165 9.08 2.93 -15.10
CA GLY A 165 8.14 1.83 -15.01
C GLY A 165 8.76 0.52 -15.46
N ALA A 166 8.05 -0.58 -15.25
CA ALA A 166 8.52 -1.91 -15.66
C ALA A 166 7.33 -2.78 -16.09
N GLU A 167 7.62 -3.74 -16.95
CA GLU A 167 6.67 -4.78 -17.32
C GLU A 167 7.30 -6.15 -17.06
N VAL A 168 6.54 -7.01 -16.39
CA VAL A 168 6.98 -8.37 -16.07
C VAL A 168 5.96 -9.35 -16.64
N PRO A 169 6.31 -10.10 -17.69
CA PRO A 169 5.42 -11.13 -18.22
C PRO A 169 5.29 -12.27 -17.21
N LEU A 170 4.05 -12.68 -16.96
CA LEU A 170 3.67 -13.70 -15.99
C LEU A 170 2.57 -14.60 -16.55
N THR A 171 2.42 -15.76 -15.95
CA THR A 171 1.28 -16.65 -16.16
C THR A 171 0.49 -16.73 -14.86
N LEU A 172 -0.77 -16.28 -14.90
CA LEU A 172 -1.69 -16.35 -13.79
C LEU A 172 -2.33 -17.74 -13.74
N VAL A 173 -2.34 -18.36 -12.57
CA VAL A 173 -2.70 -19.76 -12.36
C VAL A 173 -3.96 -19.87 -11.51
N ASP A 174 -4.98 -20.55 -12.02
CA ASP A 174 -6.26 -20.77 -11.34
C ASP A 174 -6.68 -22.24 -11.50
N GLY A 175 -6.29 -23.08 -10.54
CA GLY A 175 -6.40 -24.53 -10.67
C GLY A 175 -5.62 -25.04 -11.88
N ALA A 176 -6.31 -25.66 -12.85
CA ALA A 176 -5.71 -26.12 -14.10
C ALA A 176 -5.53 -25.00 -15.15
N ARG A 177 -6.19 -23.86 -14.98
CA ARG A 177 -6.17 -22.76 -15.94
C ARG A 177 -4.86 -21.95 -15.83
N ARG A 178 -4.33 -21.56 -17.00
CA ARG A 178 -3.12 -20.74 -17.16
C ARG A 178 -3.43 -19.59 -18.12
N ASP A 179 -3.40 -18.36 -17.62
CA ASP A 179 -3.64 -17.16 -18.43
C ASP A 179 -2.36 -16.33 -18.49
N ALA A 180 -1.86 -16.03 -19.69
CA ALA A 180 -0.76 -15.09 -19.85
C ALA A 180 -1.21 -13.67 -19.52
N PHE A 181 -0.41 -12.93 -18.75
CA PHE A 181 -0.63 -11.51 -18.48
C PHE A 181 0.70 -10.78 -18.26
N SER A 182 0.69 -9.44 -18.36
CA SER A 182 1.84 -8.61 -18.02
C SER A 182 1.54 -7.85 -16.74
N TYR A 183 2.40 -7.98 -15.73
CA TYR A 183 2.35 -7.14 -14.55
C TYR A 183 3.06 -5.81 -14.83
N THR A 184 2.33 -4.71 -14.71
CA THR A 184 2.87 -3.37 -14.99
C THR A 184 3.14 -2.61 -13.69
N VAL A 185 4.39 -2.16 -13.55
CA VAL A 185 4.81 -1.16 -12.57
C VAL A 185 4.68 0.22 -13.22
N PRO A 186 3.78 1.09 -12.72
CA PRO A 186 3.62 2.44 -13.24
C PRO A 186 4.92 3.23 -13.07
N ASN A 187 5.21 4.06 -14.06
CA ASN A 187 6.31 5.00 -13.96
C ASN A 187 6.02 6.07 -12.89
N GLN A 188 7.06 6.80 -12.47
CA GLN A 188 6.94 7.74 -11.37
C GLN A 188 5.94 8.87 -11.66
N ASN A 189 5.87 9.35 -12.91
CA ASN A 189 4.95 10.41 -13.32
C ASN A 189 3.48 9.93 -13.33
N GLN A 190 3.25 8.66 -13.62
CA GLN A 190 1.92 8.04 -13.62
C GLN A 190 1.35 7.89 -12.21
N CYS A 191 2.18 7.91 -11.15
CA CYS A 191 1.71 7.86 -9.76
C CYS A 191 0.73 9.01 -9.45
N ALA A 192 0.96 10.19 -10.04
CA ALA A 192 0.10 11.35 -9.90
C ALA A 192 -1.33 11.09 -10.43
N GLY A 193 -1.51 10.20 -11.41
CA GLY A 193 -2.80 9.88 -11.99
C GLY A 193 -3.85 9.40 -10.97
N CYS A 194 -3.40 8.72 -9.91
CA CYS A 194 -4.29 8.28 -8.82
C CYS A 194 -4.08 9.06 -7.52
N HIS A 195 -2.85 9.50 -7.24
CA HIS A 195 -2.53 10.14 -5.96
C HIS A 195 -2.83 11.64 -5.93
N VAL A 196 -3.04 12.29 -7.08
CA VAL A 196 -3.56 13.67 -7.16
C VAL A 196 -5.08 13.63 -7.07
N GLN A 197 -5.58 13.60 -5.83
CA GLN A 197 -7.01 13.52 -5.54
C GLN A 197 -7.74 14.86 -5.67
N ASP A 198 -7.03 15.98 -5.64
CA ASP A 198 -7.55 17.32 -5.93
C ASP A 198 -6.82 17.90 -7.15
N TYR A 199 -7.55 18.04 -8.25
CA TYR A 199 -7.03 18.53 -9.52
C TYR A 199 -6.53 19.97 -9.45
N ARG A 200 -7.05 20.79 -8.51
CA ARG A 200 -6.68 22.21 -8.39
C ARG A 200 -5.33 22.38 -7.70
N THR A 201 -5.12 21.66 -6.60
CA THR A 201 -3.86 21.76 -5.84
C THR A 201 -2.74 20.93 -6.46
N ARG A 202 -3.10 19.89 -7.22
CA ARG A 202 -2.17 18.92 -7.80
C ARG A 202 -1.27 18.22 -6.78
N ALA A 203 -1.65 18.26 -5.50
CA ALA A 203 -0.89 17.65 -4.43
C ALA A 203 -1.08 16.13 -4.43
N VAL A 204 0.03 15.40 -4.40
CA VAL A 204 0.06 13.95 -4.18
C VAL A 204 -0.37 13.68 -2.74
N ASN A 205 -1.29 12.72 -2.53
CA ASN A 205 -1.76 12.32 -1.21
C ASN A 205 -2.00 10.81 -1.12
N PRO A 206 -1.93 10.21 0.08
CA PRO A 206 -2.29 8.81 0.28
C PRO A 206 -3.75 8.53 -0.08
N ILE A 207 -4.01 7.37 -0.69
CA ILE A 207 -5.37 6.95 -1.06
C ILE A 207 -6.01 6.14 0.07
N GLY A 208 -5.28 5.14 0.59
CA GLY A 208 -5.82 4.14 1.51
C GLY A 208 -5.91 4.57 2.98
N LEU A 209 -5.06 5.48 3.45
CA LEU A 209 -5.00 5.86 4.88
C LEU A 209 -6.06 6.89 5.28
N LYS A 210 -7.33 6.51 5.14
CA LYS A 210 -8.52 7.22 5.62
C LYS A 210 -9.14 6.41 6.75
N ALA A 211 -9.72 7.06 7.76
CA ALA A 211 -10.27 6.40 8.96
C ALA A 211 -11.15 5.18 8.62
N ARG A 212 -12.12 5.39 7.71
CA ARG A 212 -13.08 4.37 7.27
C ARG A 212 -12.48 3.14 6.59
N HIS A 213 -11.27 3.24 6.05
CA HIS A 213 -10.61 2.08 5.47
C HIS A 213 -9.83 1.27 6.50
N LEU A 214 -9.53 1.83 7.68
CA LEU A 214 -8.73 1.19 8.72
C LEU A 214 -9.56 0.71 9.91
N ASP A 215 -10.81 1.13 10.02
CA ASP A 215 -11.70 0.78 11.12
C ASP A 215 -12.13 -0.70 11.05
N ARG A 216 -11.21 -1.56 11.49
CA ARG A 216 -11.37 -3.01 11.63
C ARG A 216 -10.41 -3.54 12.71
N VAL A 217 -10.76 -4.68 13.27
CA VAL A 217 -9.82 -5.49 14.07
C VAL A 217 -8.79 -6.11 13.13
N PHE A 218 -7.52 -6.08 13.54
CA PHE A 218 -6.40 -6.65 12.79
C PHE A 218 -5.33 -7.10 13.79
N PRO A 219 -4.62 -8.22 13.59
CA PRO A 219 -3.51 -8.63 14.45
C PRO A 219 -2.34 -7.63 14.40
N GLY A 220 -1.46 -7.67 15.39
CA GLY A 220 -0.32 -6.76 15.50
C GLY A 220 0.18 -6.59 16.92
N GLU A 221 1.00 -5.56 17.14
CA GLU A 221 1.40 -5.13 18.48
C GLU A 221 0.15 -4.81 19.32
N GLY A 222 0.15 -5.31 20.57
CA GLY A 222 -1.02 -5.23 21.45
C GLY A 222 -2.14 -6.25 21.14
N GLY A 223 -1.91 -7.22 20.25
CA GLY A 223 -2.86 -8.29 19.93
C GLY A 223 -3.89 -7.89 18.87
N GLU A 224 -5.02 -8.60 18.81
CA GLU A 224 -6.11 -8.30 17.86
C GLU A 224 -6.97 -7.15 18.36
N ILE A 225 -6.60 -5.94 17.96
CA ILE A 225 -7.31 -4.70 18.31
C ILE A 225 -7.66 -3.90 17.05
N ASN A 226 -8.53 -2.91 17.21
CA ASN A 226 -8.82 -1.97 16.14
C ASN A 226 -7.56 -1.20 15.72
N GLN A 227 -7.32 -1.09 14.41
CA GLN A 227 -6.08 -0.49 13.89
C GLN A 227 -5.93 1.00 14.22
N LEU A 228 -7.02 1.77 14.26
CA LEU A 228 -6.97 3.18 14.65
C LEU A 228 -6.57 3.31 16.13
N ARG A 229 -7.13 2.44 16.99
CA ARG A 229 -6.73 2.37 18.41
C ARG A 229 -5.26 1.97 18.56
N ARG A 230 -4.76 1.03 17.73
CA ARG A 230 -3.33 0.69 17.70
C ARG A 230 -2.48 1.90 17.36
N LEU A 231 -2.82 2.63 16.30
CA LEU A 231 -2.08 3.83 15.91
C LEU A 231 -2.10 4.90 17.01
N VAL A 232 -3.19 5.04 17.77
CA VAL A 232 -3.24 5.92 18.96
C VAL A 232 -2.31 5.41 20.07
N ALA A 233 -2.37 4.12 20.40
CA ALA A 233 -1.55 3.51 21.45
C ALA A 233 -0.04 3.59 21.17
N LEU A 234 0.35 3.49 19.88
CA LEU A 234 1.73 3.64 19.43
C LEU A 234 2.18 5.12 19.32
N GLY A 235 1.30 6.08 19.61
CA GLY A 235 1.60 7.50 19.46
C GLY A 235 1.79 7.91 18.01
N TYR A 236 1.12 7.24 17.07
CA TYR A 236 1.13 7.54 15.63
C TYR A 236 -0.05 8.40 15.19
N LEU A 237 -1.19 8.30 15.87
CA LEU A 237 -2.41 9.01 15.51
C LEU A 237 -3.01 9.72 16.72
N THR A 238 -3.52 10.93 16.51
CA THR A 238 -4.23 11.71 17.54
C THR A 238 -5.55 12.26 17.03
N GLY A 239 -6.43 12.68 17.95
CA GLY A 239 -7.72 13.29 17.63
C GLY A 239 -8.77 12.30 17.13
N VAL A 240 -8.58 10.99 17.35
CA VAL A 240 -9.61 9.97 17.05
C VAL A 240 -10.79 10.18 18.01
N PRO A 241 -12.03 10.32 17.51
CA PRO A 241 -13.20 10.51 18.37
C PRO A 241 -13.43 9.29 19.28
N GLY A 242 -14.06 9.51 20.44
CA GLY A 242 -14.40 8.43 21.36
C GLY A 242 -15.48 7.47 20.84
N GLN A 243 -16.30 7.92 19.88
CA GLN A 243 -17.25 7.08 19.14
C GLN A 243 -16.54 6.39 17.96
N ALA A 244 -17.02 5.20 17.59
CA ALA A 244 -16.49 4.47 16.43
C ALA A 244 -16.63 5.32 15.16
N PRO A 245 -15.57 5.53 14.37
CA PRO A 245 -15.66 6.27 13.13
C PRO A 245 -16.47 5.47 12.10
N PRO A 246 -17.01 6.11 11.04
CA PRO A 246 -17.64 5.38 9.95
C PRO A 246 -16.66 4.38 9.34
N ALA A 247 -17.07 3.13 9.17
CA ALA A 247 -16.25 2.07 8.57
C ALA A 247 -16.79 1.69 7.19
N ASN A 248 -15.89 1.51 6.22
CA ASN A 248 -16.26 0.86 4.97
C ASN A 248 -16.48 -0.64 5.24
N ALA A 249 -17.42 -1.23 4.49
CA ALA A 249 -17.66 -2.66 4.53
C ALA A 249 -16.36 -3.43 4.30
N ASN A 250 -16.14 -4.48 5.08
CA ASN A 250 -15.10 -5.44 4.81
C ASN A 250 -15.57 -6.32 3.64
N TRP A 251 -14.78 -6.40 2.57
CA TRP A 251 -15.14 -7.19 1.38
C TRP A 251 -15.25 -8.69 1.66
N GLN A 252 -14.67 -9.18 2.76
CA GLN A 252 -14.75 -10.57 3.21
C GLN A 252 -15.92 -10.82 4.14
N ASP A 253 -16.58 -9.77 4.63
CA ASP A 253 -17.75 -9.91 5.50
C ASP A 253 -19.01 -10.02 4.65
N GLU A 254 -19.46 -11.25 4.44
CA GLU A 254 -20.69 -11.56 3.69
C GLU A 254 -21.95 -10.93 4.32
N LYS A 255 -21.92 -10.59 5.61
CA LYS A 255 -23.05 -9.98 6.32
C LYS A 255 -23.21 -8.49 6.03
N ALA A 256 -22.20 -7.82 5.49
CA ALA A 256 -22.24 -6.38 5.22
C ALA A 256 -23.27 -6.01 4.12
N GLY A 257 -23.68 -6.98 3.31
CA GLY A 257 -24.62 -6.79 2.21
C GLY A 257 -23.98 -6.19 0.94
N THR A 258 -24.49 -6.57 -0.22
CA THR A 258 -23.91 -6.25 -1.54
C THR A 258 -23.73 -4.76 -1.76
N VAL A 259 -24.70 -3.93 -1.36
CA VAL A 259 -24.62 -2.48 -1.57
C VAL A 259 -23.45 -1.87 -0.79
N ALA A 260 -23.28 -2.23 0.49
CA ALA A 260 -22.20 -1.69 1.30
C ALA A 260 -20.83 -2.12 0.78
N GLN A 261 -20.69 -3.38 0.36
CA GLN A 261 -19.47 -3.91 -0.26
C GLN A 261 -19.15 -3.21 -1.59
N ALA A 262 -20.16 -3.01 -2.45
CA ALA A 262 -19.99 -2.29 -3.71
C ALA A 262 -19.57 -0.83 -3.47
N ARG A 263 -20.18 -0.14 -2.49
CA ARG A 263 -19.81 1.23 -2.13
C ARG A 263 -18.38 1.31 -1.59
N ALA A 264 -17.97 0.37 -0.73
CA ALA A 264 -16.60 0.29 -0.22
C ALA A 264 -15.58 0.04 -1.35
N TYR A 265 -15.92 -0.83 -2.30
CA TYR A 265 -15.08 -1.09 -3.48
C TYR A 265 -14.93 0.16 -4.34
N LEU A 266 -16.03 0.85 -4.66
CA LEU A 266 -16.02 2.06 -5.48
C LEU A 266 -15.28 3.22 -4.78
N ASP A 267 -15.40 3.33 -3.46
CA ASP A 267 -14.69 4.36 -2.71
C ASP A 267 -13.17 4.18 -2.80
N ILE A 268 -12.64 3.00 -2.48
CA ILE A 268 -11.18 2.80 -2.53
C ILE A 268 -10.63 2.77 -3.97
N ASN A 269 -11.39 2.23 -4.94
CA ASN A 269 -10.93 2.04 -6.31
C ASN A 269 -11.19 3.20 -7.26
N CYS A 270 -12.17 4.06 -6.98
CA CYS A 270 -12.62 5.04 -7.95
C CYS A 270 -12.75 6.45 -7.37
N SER A 271 -13.01 6.62 -6.07
CA SER A 271 -13.31 7.95 -5.50
C SER A 271 -12.15 8.93 -5.57
N HIS A 272 -10.91 8.45 -5.68
CA HIS A 272 -9.74 9.32 -5.85
C HIS A 272 -9.82 10.17 -7.14
N CYS A 273 -10.47 9.67 -8.20
CA CYS A 273 -10.76 10.41 -9.43
C CYS A 273 -12.20 10.95 -9.45
N HIS A 274 -13.16 10.11 -9.05
CA HIS A 274 -14.59 10.38 -9.04
C HIS A 274 -15.03 11.00 -7.72
N ASN A 275 -14.65 12.25 -7.51
CA ASN A 275 -15.11 13.09 -6.40
C ASN A 275 -15.27 14.54 -6.86
N ARG A 276 -15.76 15.40 -5.97
CA ARG A 276 -16.05 16.83 -6.24
C ARG A 276 -14.86 17.63 -6.79
N VAL A 277 -13.64 17.23 -6.48
CA VAL A 277 -12.41 17.98 -6.80
C VAL A 277 -11.42 17.18 -7.65
N GLY A 278 -11.66 15.89 -7.85
CA GLY A 278 -10.80 14.97 -8.59
C GLY A 278 -10.76 15.20 -10.09
N ALA A 279 -9.98 14.37 -10.78
CA ALA A 279 -9.79 14.44 -12.22
C ALA A 279 -11.10 14.26 -13.01
N ALA A 280 -12.03 13.42 -12.53
CA ALA A 280 -13.30 13.15 -13.17
C ALA A 280 -14.45 14.05 -12.66
N ARG A 281 -14.16 15.16 -11.96
CA ARG A 281 -15.18 16.02 -11.32
C ARG A 281 -16.27 16.51 -12.28
N THR A 282 -15.90 16.81 -13.54
CA THR A 282 -16.82 17.32 -14.58
C THR A 282 -17.82 16.28 -15.04
N SER A 283 -17.57 14.99 -14.77
CA SER A 283 -18.55 13.95 -15.03
C SER A 283 -19.78 14.10 -14.14
N GLY A 284 -19.67 14.68 -12.94
CA GLY A 284 -20.75 14.66 -11.94
C GLY A 284 -21.06 13.28 -11.36
N LEU A 285 -20.24 12.25 -11.66
CA LEU A 285 -20.28 10.95 -10.99
C LEU A 285 -19.29 10.97 -9.83
N TRP A 286 -19.79 10.91 -8.59
CA TRP A 286 -18.95 10.87 -7.39
C TRP A 286 -19.14 9.55 -6.65
N LEU A 287 -18.03 8.93 -6.29
CA LEU A 287 -17.97 7.56 -5.78
C LEU A 287 -17.37 7.49 -4.37
N ASP A 288 -17.07 8.64 -3.76
CA ASP A 288 -16.66 8.72 -2.35
C ASP A 288 -17.77 8.25 -1.39
N ALA A 289 -17.36 7.81 -0.21
CA ALA A 289 -18.25 7.27 0.81
C ALA A 289 -19.33 8.26 1.27
N GLN A 290 -19.06 9.56 1.25
CA GLN A 290 -19.98 10.61 1.70
C GLN A 290 -21.12 10.87 0.72
N THR A 291 -20.95 10.49 -0.55
CA THR A 291 -21.97 10.69 -1.58
C THR A 291 -23.11 9.68 -1.42
N VAL A 292 -24.32 10.17 -1.18
CA VAL A 292 -25.53 9.33 -1.02
C VAL A 292 -26.67 9.68 -1.98
N ASP A 293 -26.62 10.83 -2.68
CA ASP A 293 -27.61 11.17 -3.73
C ASP A 293 -27.46 10.19 -4.89
N GLN A 294 -28.49 9.39 -5.14
CA GLN A 294 -28.48 8.34 -6.15
C GLN A 294 -28.21 8.86 -7.56
N ARG A 295 -28.62 10.08 -7.91
CA ARG A 295 -28.36 10.67 -9.23
C ARG A 295 -26.88 10.97 -9.44
N ILE A 296 -26.22 11.44 -8.39
CA ILE A 296 -24.77 11.68 -8.38
C ILE A 296 -24.00 10.35 -8.40
N LEU A 297 -24.58 9.29 -7.82
CA LEU A 297 -24.07 7.92 -7.94
C LEU A 297 -24.32 7.29 -9.34
N GLY A 298 -24.98 8.00 -10.26
CA GLY A 298 -25.20 7.57 -11.63
C GLY A 298 -26.58 6.99 -11.93
N LEU A 299 -27.50 6.92 -10.95
CA LEU A 299 -28.86 6.44 -11.20
C LEU A 299 -29.62 7.45 -12.07
N CYS A 300 -30.14 6.98 -13.21
CA CYS A 300 -30.89 7.79 -14.18
C CYS A 300 -30.12 9.03 -14.66
N LYS A 301 -28.79 8.94 -14.71
CA LYS A 301 -27.96 10.00 -15.27
C LYS A 301 -28.08 9.98 -16.80
N PRO A 302 -28.48 11.10 -17.44
CA PRO A 302 -28.67 11.18 -18.88
C PRO A 302 -27.34 11.10 -19.65
#